data_AF-A0A914QUK4-F1
#
_entry.id   AF-A0A914QUK4-F1
#
_cell.length_a   1.000
_cell.length_b   1.000
_cell.length_c   1.000
_cell.angle_alpha   90.00
_cell.angle_beta   90.00
_cell.angle_gamma   90.00
#
_symmetry.space_group_name_H-M   'P 1'
#
loop_
_entity.id
_entity.type
_entity.pdbx_description
1 polymer ?
#
loop_
_entity_poly.entity_id
_entity_poly.type
_entity_poly.pdbx_seq_one_letter_code
_entity_poly.pdbx_strand_id
1 'polypeptide(L)'
;MELEAMQILGLLDEQLDHFSDEVLNAFVARVLDSRAPHDNLIKFEIFPDNFSIIIKKNITKAEKIEPLKIIETLQAFFGYLHQSFDGFQVDKVSFVRYFGNKFATKLIEMIIKDCLTASVPSGDTQKESYQAVIDAANHFHTTMQEYGFFDAQTLSFEAFTEKFDQIFVNRRCAKIIVAARNHIYDHSVDTVEVGTSENDGDGSPEQLMKELSLTSQIRDDALPMNSHLPKIFQFSKCKISNSIYKLGELFINTMEAASLAEQDFAAGKLLTTAHNIIKLYLMAAEKQHHETITSIPIGL
;
A
#
# COMPACT_ATOMS: atom_id res chain seq x y z
N MET A 1 10.73 47.65 4.16
CA MET A 1 12.13 48.03 3.92
C MET A 1 12.95 46.83 4.36
N GLU A 2 12.98 45.72 3.62
CA GLU A 2 13.52 44.49 4.26
C GLU A 2 14.17 43.46 3.32
N LEU A 3 13.57 43.09 2.18
CA LEU A 3 14.10 41.97 1.39
C LEU A 3 15.45 42.25 0.70
N GLU A 4 15.57 43.39 0.01
CA GLU A 4 16.84 43.80 -0.60
C GLU A 4 17.91 44.10 0.45
N ALA A 5 17.52 44.64 1.61
CA ALA A 5 18.45 44.89 2.72
C ALA A 5 18.95 43.58 3.34
N MET A 6 18.07 42.59 3.55
CA MET A 6 18.45 41.26 4.02
C MET A 6 19.35 40.52 3.01
N GLN A 7 19.11 40.71 1.71
CA GLN A 7 19.96 40.17 0.66
C GLN A 7 21.36 40.82 0.68
N ILE A 8 21.42 42.15 0.77
CA ILE A 8 22.70 42.90 0.88
C ILE A 8 23.48 42.49 2.14
N LEU A 9 22.78 42.17 3.23
CA LEU A 9 23.38 41.70 4.47
C LEU A 9 23.72 40.19 4.48
N GLY A 10 23.37 39.45 3.41
CA GLY A 10 23.61 38.00 3.30
C GLY A 10 22.78 37.14 4.26
N LEU A 11 21.72 37.68 4.85
CA LEU A 11 20.87 37.01 5.85
C LEU A 11 19.64 36.34 5.23
N LEU A 12 19.30 36.69 3.99
CA LEU A 12 18.08 36.22 3.35
C LEU A 12 18.06 34.70 3.17
N ASP A 13 19.18 34.11 2.75
CA ASP A 13 19.26 32.67 2.48
C ASP A 13 19.03 31.83 3.74
N GLU A 14 19.66 32.21 4.87
CA GLU A 14 19.50 31.54 6.17
C GLU A 14 18.07 31.65 6.71
N GLN A 15 17.45 32.83 6.58
CA GLN A 15 16.07 33.03 7.00
C GLN A 15 15.09 32.23 6.15
N LEU A 16 15.35 32.10 4.85
CA LEU A 16 14.54 31.29 3.95
C LEU A 16 14.71 29.80 4.20
N ASP A 17 15.91 29.32 4.52
CA ASP A 17 16.11 27.94 4.93
C ASP A 17 15.33 27.63 6.20
N HIS A 18 15.43 28.48 7.22
CA HIS A 18 14.65 28.34 8.46
C HIS A 18 13.15 28.36 8.18
N PHE A 19 12.67 29.31 7.38
CA PHE A 19 11.25 29.41 7.06
C PHE A 19 10.76 28.21 6.23
N SER A 20 11.58 27.71 5.30
CA SER A 20 11.27 26.52 4.50
C SER A 20 11.14 25.27 5.38
N ASP A 21 12.06 25.10 6.33
CA ASP A 21 11.99 24.01 7.29
C ASP A 21 10.78 24.14 8.22
N GLU A 22 10.42 25.35 8.63
CA GLU A 22 9.21 25.56 9.43
C GLU A 22 7.95 25.23 8.61
N VAL A 23 7.87 25.62 7.34
CA VAL A 23 6.77 25.22 6.46
C VAL A 23 6.67 23.70 6.33
N LEU A 24 7.79 23.02 6.08
CA LEU A 24 7.80 21.57 5.93
C LEU A 24 7.47 20.82 7.23
N ASN A 25 8.09 21.22 8.35
CA ASN A 25 7.99 20.49 9.60
C ASN A 25 6.74 20.89 10.41
N ALA A 26 6.41 22.19 10.43
CA ALA A 26 5.31 22.69 11.23
C ALA A 26 3.96 22.56 10.52
N PHE A 27 3.93 22.63 9.17
CA PHE A 27 2.69 22.50 8.41
C PHE A 27 2.62 21.18 7.63
N VAL A 28 3.50 20.97 6.65
CA VAL A 28 3.37 19.83 5.70
C VAL A 28 3.40 18.48 6.44
N ALA A 29 4.37 18.27 7.33
CA ALA A 29 4.47 17.04 8.11
C ALA A 29 3.20 16.80 8.96
N ARG A 30 2.61 17.86 9.52
CA ARG A 30 1.37 17.76 10.31
C ARG A 30 0.16 17.39 9.46
N VAL A 31 0.04 17.96 8.26
CA VAL A 31 -1.00 17.59 7.30
C VAL A 31 -0.88 16.11 6.94
N LEU A 32 0.33 15.65 6.62
CA LEU A 32 0.60 14.26 6.26
C LEU A 32 0.35 13.29 7.44
N ASP A 33 0.82 13.63 8.65
CA ASP A 33 0.61 12.83 9.85
C ASP A 33 -0.87 12.70 10.25
N SER A 34 -1.69 13.69 9.90
CA SER A 34 -3.14 13.65 10.16
C SER A 34 -3.84 12.53 9.38
N ARG A 35 -3.30 12.16 8.22
CA ARG A 35 -3.83 11.18 7.27
C ARG A 35 -5.17 11.54 6.63
N ALA A 36 -6.01 12.33 7.31
CA ALA A 36 -7.28 12.82 6.81
C ALA A 36 -7.53 14.23 7.37
N PRO A 37 -6.94 15.28 6.76
CA PRO A 37 -7.17 16.64 7.21
C PRO A 37 -8.64 17.00 7.02
N HIS A 38 -9.23 17.56 8.07
CA HIS A 38 -10.60 18.05 8.11
C HIS A 38 -10.58 19.46 8.71
N ASP A 39 -11.62 20.25 8.46
CA ASP A 39 -11.76 21.62 8.96
C ASP A 39 -11.65 21.75 10.49
N ASN A 40 -11.84 20.64 11.20
CA ASN A 40 -11.68 20.58 12.65
C ASN A 40 -10.22 20.44 13.11
N LEU A 41 -9.28 20.14 12.20
CA LEU A 41 -7.86 19.90 12.45
C LEU A 41 -6.98 21.02 11.89
N ILE A 42 -7.29 21.49 10.68
CA ILE A 42 -6.58 22.57 10.00
C ILE A 42 -7.63 23.60 9.58
N LYS A 43 -7.49 24.82 10.09
CA LYS A 43 -8.34 25.96 9.71
C LYS A 43 -7.51 27.04 9.06
N PHE A 44 -8.03 27.53 7.95
CA PHE A 44 -7.52 28.71 7.28
C PHE A 44 -8.42 29.89 7.67
N GLU A 45 -7.86 30.87 8.35
CA GLU A 45 -8.53 32.14 8.66
C GLU A 45 -7.91 33.23 7.78
N ILE A 46 -8.72 33.77 6.87
CA ILE A 46 -8.27 34.77 5.90
C ILE A 46 -8.69 36.14 6.42
N PHE A 47 -7.71 37.04 6.51
CA PHE A 47 -7.91 38.45 6.83
C PHE A 47 -7.45 39.30 5.62
N PRO A 48 -7.83 40.59 5.55
CA PRO A 48 -7.48 41.43 4.40
C PRO A 48 -5.96 41.55 4.14
N ASP A 49 -5.15 41.55 5.21
CA ASP A 49 -3.70 41.78 5.13
C ASP A 49 -2.86 40.58 5.59
N ASN A 50 -3.49 39.50 6.05
CA ASN A 50 -2.79 38.29 6.50
C ASN A 50 -3.69 37.05 6.40
N PHE A 51 -3.06 35.87 6.35
CA PHE A 51 -3.76 34.61 6.55
C PHE A 51 -3.15 33.93 7.78
N SER A 52 -4.01 33.33 8.60
CA SER A 52 -3.60 32.53 9.76
C SER A 52 -4.00 31.08 9.54
N ILE A 53 -3.09 30.17 9.92
CA ILE A 53 -3.33 28.74 9.85
C ILE A 53 -3.30 28.19 11.26
N ILE A 54 -4.44 27.65 11.67
CA ILE A 54 -4.59 27.04 12.99
C ILE A 54 -4.56 25.54 12.80
N ILE A 55 -3.47 24.92 13.26
CA ILE A 55 -3.32 23.46 13.32
C ILE A 55 -3.53 23.02 14.76
N LYS A 56 -4.45 22.08 15.00
CA LYS A 56 -4.58 21.50 16.34
C LYS A 56 -3.28 20.78 16.75
N LYS A 57 -2.80 21.09 17.95
CA LYS A 57 -1.56 20.55 18.51
C LYS A 57 -1.55 19.02 18.65
N ASN A 58 -2.70 18.43 19.02
CA ASN A 58 -2.88 16.99 19.11
C ASN A 58 -3.63 16.49 17.88
N ILE A 59 -2.89 15.96 16.91
CA ILE A 59 -3.44 15.33 15.72
C ILE A 59 -3.67 13.86 16.03
N THR A 60 -4.93 13.46 16.18
CA THR A 60 -5.29 12.04 16.17
C THR A 60 -5.07 11.50 14.76
N LYS A 61 -4.14 10.54 14.63
CA LYS A 61 -3.87 9.88 13.35
C LYS A 61 -5.11 9.10 12.91
N ALA A 62 -5.67 9.44 11.74
CA ALA A 62 -6.75 8.65 11.18
C ALA A 62 -6.26 7.23 10.82
N GLU A 63 -7.16 6.25 10.94
CA GLU A 63 -6.84 4.86 10.60
C GLU A 63 -6.60 4.70 9.10
N LYS A 64 -7.41 5.39 8.29
CA LYS A 64 -7.33 5.44 6.84
C LYS A 64 -6.73 6.77 6.38
N ILE A 65 -5.87 6.70 5.36
CA ILE A 65 -5.33 7.88 4.67
C ILE A 65 -6.31 8.32 3.58
N GLU A 66 -6.61 9.61 3.55
CA GLU A 66 -7.45 10.29 2.56
C GLU A 66 -6.56 11.21 1.70
N PRO A 67 -5.86 10.65 0.70
CA PRO A 67 -4.81 11.36 -0.02
C PRO A 67 -5.33 12.57 -0.81
N LEU A 68 -6.57 12.52 -1.32
CA LEU A 68 -7.20 13.66 -2.01
C LEU A 68 -7.31 14.88 -1.09
N LYS A 69 -7.82 14.69 0.14
CA LYS A 69 -7.94 15.79 1.11
C LYS A 69 -6.58 16.35 1.54
N ILE A 70 -5.57 15.49 1.64
CA ILE A 70 -4.19 15.92 1.90
C ILE A 70 -3.72 16.85 0.78
N ILE A 71 -3.85 16.41 -0.47
CA ILE A 71 -3.41 17.18 -1.64
C ILE A 71 -4.19 18.50 -1.73
N GLU A 72 -5.52 18.48 -1.56
CA GLU A 72 -6.37 19.68 -1.53
C GLU A 72 -5.94 20.67 -0.44
N THR A 73 -5.63 20.18 0.76
CA THR A 73 -5.19 21.02 1.89
C THR A 73 -3.82 21.65 1.61
N LEU A 74 -2.89 20.88 1.04
CA LEU A 74 -1.58 21.39 0.64
C LEU A 74 -1.71 22.43 -0.48
N GLN A 75 -2.55 22.16 -1.48
CA GLN A 75 -2.81 23.09 -2.57
C GLN A 75 -3.39 24.41 -2.08
N ALA A 76 -4.39 24.36 -1.19
CA ALA A 76 -4.98 25.56 -0.59
C ALA A 76 -3.91 26.39 0.15
N PHE A 77 -3.08 25.74 0.96
CA PHE A 77 -1.99 26.40 1.67
C PHE A 77 -1.01 27.12 0.74
N PHE A 78 -0.50 26.42 -0.27
CA PHE A 78 0.43 27.01 -1.22
C PHE A 78 -0.21 28.09 -2.09
N GLY A 79 -1.53 28.00 -2.34
CA GLY A 79 -2.30 29.08 -2.96
C GLY A 79 -2.29 30.37 -2.13
N TYR A 80 -2.49 30.27 -0.81
CA TYR A 80 -2.41 31.45 0.08
C TYR A 80 -0.98 32.00 0.20
N LEU A 81 0.02 31.12 0.26
CA LEU A 81 1.42 31.55 0.23
C LEU A 81 1.77 32.28 -1.06
N HIS A 82 1.34 31.76 -2.22
CA HIS A 82 1.56 32.40 -3.50
C HIS A 82 0.94 33.81 -3.54
N GLN A 83 -0.32 33.96 -3.11
CA GLN A 83 -0.99 35.26 -3.01
C GLN A 83 -0.24 36.23 -2.09
N SER A 84 0.30 35.74 -0.98
CA SER A 84 1.03 36.57 -0.01
C SER A 84 2.41 36.99 -0.50
N PHE A 85 3.00 36.22 -1.42
CA PHE A 85 4.29 36.50 -2.03
C PHE A 85 4.19 37.15 -3.40
N ASP A 86 2.98 37.42 -3.87
CA ASP A 86 2.79 38.05 -5.17
C ASP A 86 3.43 39.45 -5.20
N GLY A 87 4.08 39.76 -6.32
CA GLY A 87 4.82 41.00 -6.52
C GLY A 87 6.19 41.12 -5.83
N PHE A 88 6.59 40.19 -4.95
CA PHE A 88 7.92 40.21 -4.34
C PHE A 88 9.00 39.65 -5.28
N GLN A 89 10.11 40.38 -5.39
CA GLN A 89 11.27 39.99 -6.19
C GLN A 89 12.56 40.15 -5.41
N VAL A 90 13.53 39.26 -5.68
CA VAL A 90 14.90 39.31 -5.16
C VAL A 90 15.82 39.25 -6.38
N ASP A 91 16.67 40.25 -6.56
CA ASP A 91 17.59 40.33 -7.71
C ASP A 91 16.90 40.14 -9.08
N LYS A 92 15.68 40.68 -9.23
CA LYS A 92 14.79 40.55 -10.40
C LYS A 92 14.27 39.13 -10.67
N VAL A 93 14.48 38.20 -9.74
CA VAL A 93 13.90 36.86 -9.74
C VAL A 93 12.69 36.88 -8.81
N SER A 94 11.62 36.14 -9.17
CA SER A 94 10.46 35.97 -8.30
C SER A 94 10.88 35.38 -6.94
N PHE A 95 10.45 36.01 -5.86
CA PHE A 95 10.69 35.50 -4.50
C PHE A 95 10.12 34.09 -4.32
N VAL A 96 8.96 33.82 -4.93
CA VAL A 96 8.30 32.50 -4.91
C VAL A 96 9.19 31.42 -5.47
N ARG A 97 9.89 31.71 -6.58
CA ARG A 97 10.87 30.78 -7.19
C ARG A 97 12.04 30.52 -6.26
N TYR A 98 12.59 31.57 -5.67
CA TYR A 98 13.76 31.46 -4.80
C TYR A 98 13.43 30.64 -3.54
N PHE A 99 12.27 30.88 -2.95
CA PHE A 99 11.75 30.13 -1.80
C PHE A 99 11.38 28.69 -2.15
N GLY A 100 10.71 28.46 -3.28
CA GLY A 100 10.32 27.12 -3.75
C GLY A 100 11.51 26.16 -3.89
N ASN A 101 12.63 26.65 -4.43
CA ASN A 101 13.86 25.88 -4.61
C ASN A 101 14.43 25.31 -3.29
N LYS A 102 14.10 25.90 -2.14
CA LYS A 102 14.59 25.43 -0.83
C LYS A 102 13.87 24.18 -0.32
N PHE A 103 12.62 23.95 -0.72
CA PHE A 103 11.80 22.86 -0.16
C PHE A 103 11.16 21.92 -1.20
N ALA A 104 11.12 22.28 -2.49
CA ALA A 104 10.34 21.56 -3.50
C ALA A 104 10.63 20.05 -3.54
N THR A 105 11.90 19.66 -3.61
CA THR A 105 12.29 18.23 -3.64
C THR A 105 11.82 17.49 -2.39
N LYS A 106 12.08 18.05 -1.19
CA LYS A 106 11.72 17.45 0.09
C LYS A 106 10.20 17.33 0.24
N LEU A 107 9.44 18.32 -0.22
CA LEU A 107 7.97 18.28 -0.25
C LEU A 107 7.45 17.11 -1.09
N ILE A 108 7.99 16.93 -2.29
CA ILE A 108 7.56 15.87 -3.21
C ILE A 108 7.90 14.49 -2.64
N GLU A 109 9.10 14.33 -2.07
CA GLU A 109 9.50 13.11 -1.38
C GLU A 109 8.58 12.77 -0.21
N MET A 110 8.21 13.77 0.61
CA MET A 110 7.27 13.61 1.72
C MET A 110 5.88 13.18 1.23
N ILE A 111 5.37 13.81 0.17
CA ILE A 111 4.08 13.44 -0.43
C ILE A 111 4.12 12.00 -0.99
N ILE A 112 5.18 11.64 -1.72
CA ILE A 112 5.34 10.29 -2.28
C ILE A 112 5.36 9.24 -1.16
N LYS A 113 6.14 9.48 -0.10
CA LYS A 113 6.34 8.51 0.98
C LYS A 113 5.15 8.42 1.91
N ASP A 114 4.74 9.55 2.49
CA ASP A 114 3.84 9.59 3.64
C ASP A 114 2.37 9.76 3.25
N CYS A 115 2.10 10.12 1.98
CA CYS A 115 0.76 10.13 1.40
C CYS A 115 0.62 9.02 0.36
N LEU A 116 1.19 9.18 -0.84
CA LEU A 116 0.88 8.34 -2.01
C LEU A 116 1.23 6.87 -1.80
N THR A 117 2.45 6.55 -1.35
CA THR A 117 2.87 5.17 -1.09
C THR A 117 2.09 4.58 0.09
N ALA A 118 1.86 5.38 1.12
CA ALA A 118 1.16 4.98 2.34
C ALA A 118 -0.35 4.77 2.13
N SER A 119 -0.98 5.36 1.12
CA SER A 119 -2.40 5.16 0.80
C SER A 119 -2.69 4.17 -0.32
N VAL A 120 -1.66 3.62 -1.01
CA VAL A 120 -1.86 2.60 -2.06
C VAL A 120 -2.80 1.49 -1.57
N PRO A 121 -3.84 1.13 -2.32
CA PRO A 121 -4.73 0.05 -1.93
C PRO A 121 -4.01 -1.30 -1.99
N SER A 122 -4.64 -2.32 -1.39
CA SER A 122 -4.12 -3.69 -1.39
C SER A 122 -5.05 -4.69 -2.08
N GLY A 123 -6.22 -4.25 -2.52
CA GLY A 123 -7.23 -5.07 -3.19
C GLY A 123 -7.40 -4.63 -4.64
N ASP A 124 -7.66 -5.60 -5.52
CA ASP A 124 -7.72 -5.38 -6.98
C ASP A 124 -8.82 -4.41 -7.40
N THR A 125 -9.98 -4.46 -6.73
CA THR A 125 -11.13 -3.57 -6.98
C THR A 125 -10.86 -2.10 -6.66
N GLN A 126 -9.72 -1.77 -6.06
CA GLN A 126 -9.37 -0.42 -5.64
C GLN A 126 -8.25 0.20 -6.49
N LYS A 127 -7.60 -0.56 -7.38
CA LYS A 127 -6.50 -0.05 -8.21
C LYS A 127 -6.98 1.08 -9.13
N GLU A 128 -8.08 0.87 -9.85
CA GLU A 128 -8.68 1.86 -10.75
C GLU A 128 -9.14 3.11 -9.99
N SER A 129 -9.69 2.93 -8.78
CA SER A 129 -10.12 4.05 -7.93
C SER A 129 -8.95 4.93 -7.44
N TYR A 130 -7.71 4.45 -7.55
CA TYR A 130 -6.52 5.19 -7.16
C TYR A 130 -6.01 6.14 -8.23
N GLN A 131 -6.48 6.02 -9.48
CA GLN A 131 -6.08 6.91 -10.57
C GLN A 131 -6.40 8.38 -10.24
N ALA A 132 -7.57 8.65 -9.65
CA ALA A 132 -7.96 10.00 -9.23
C ALA A 132 -6.95 10.62 -8.24
N VAL A 133 -6.28 9.81 -7.42
CA VAL A 133 -5.24 10.28 -6.49
C VAL A 133 -3.96 10.67 -7.23
N ILE A 134 -3.57 9.87 -8.22
CA ILE A 134 -2.42 10.16 -9.10
C ILE A 134 -2.69 11.45 -9.88
N ASP A 135 -3.89 11.59 -10.44
CA ASP A 135 -4.30 12.77 -11.21
C ASP A 135 -4.30 14.03 -10.33
N ALA A 136 -4.81 13.94 -9.10
CA ALA A 136 -4.76 15.04 -8.15
C ALA A 136 -3.32 15.44 -7.78
N ALA A 137 -2.41 14.47 -7.59
CA ALA A 137 -1.01 14.76 -7.31
C ALA A 137 -0.32 15.44 -8.50
N ASN A 138 -0.57 14.97 -9.72
CA ASN A 138 -0.04 15.61 -10.94
C ASN A 138 -0.60 17.02 -11.12
N HIS A 139 -1.90 17.22 -10.87
CA HIS A 139 -2.51 18.54 -10.91
C HIS A 139 -1.87 19.48 -9.90
N PHE A 140 -1.66 19.02 -8.65
CA PHE A 140 -0.94 19.77 -7.64
C PHE A 140 0.46 20.18 -8.10
N HIS A 141 1.21 19.27 -8.76
CA HIS A 141 2.53 19.60 -9.31
C HIS A 141 2.45 20.72 -10.36
N THR A 142 1.51 20.62 -11.30
CA THR A 142 1.28 21.66 -12.31
C THR A 142 0.90 23.00 -11.67
N THR A 143 0.00 23.01 -10.69
CA THR A 143 -0.37 24.22 -9.95
C THR A 143 0.83 24.85 -9.23
N MET A 144 1.71 24.04 -8.65
CA MET A 144 2.94 24.54 -8.00
C MET A 144 3.95 25.10 -9.01
N GLN A 145 3.97 24.59 -10.24
CA GLN A 145 4.75 25.18 -11.34
C GLN A 145 4.15 26.51 -11.81
N GLU A 146 2.83 26.61 -11.92
CA GLU A 146 2.12 27.85 -12.26
C GLU A 146 2.34 28.95 -11.21
N TYR A 147 2.33 28.59 -9.92
CA TYR A 147 2.68 29.50 -8.83
C TYR A 147 4.17 29.87 -8.81
N GLY A 148 5.03 29.13 -9.52
CA GLY A 148 6.47 29.38 -9.61
C GLY A 148 7.29 28.74 -8.51
N PHE A 149 6.67 28.02 -7.55
CA PHE A 149 7.39 27.26 -6.52
C PHE A 149 8.21 26.12 -7.14
N PHE A 150 7.68 25.49 -8.19
CA PHE A 150 8.36 24.41 -8.90
C PHE A 150 8.87 24.88 -10.26
N ASP A 151 9.99 24.30 -10.70
CA ASP A 151 10.56 24.51 -12.03
C ASP A 151 10.48 23.23 -12.88
N ALA A 152 11.08 23.29 -14.06
CA ALA A 152 11.12 22.14 -14.97
C ALA A 152 12.09 21.03 -14.50
N GLN A 153 12.96 21.32 -13.53
CA GLN A 153 13.93 20.36 -12.98
C GLN A 153 13.43 19.74 -11.66
N THR A 154 12.36 20.30 -11.10
CA THR A 154 11.73 19.82 -9.89
C THR A 154 11.21 18.41 -10.12
N LEU A 155 11.57 17.49 -9.23
CA LEU A 155 11.17 16.09 -9.28
C LEU A 155 9.66 15.98 -9.56
N SER A 156 9.25 15.16 -10.51
CA SER A 156 7.83 14.90 -10.78
C SER A 156 7.33 13.72 -9.93
N PHE A 157 6.02 13.49 -9.95
CA PHE A 157 5.45 12.25 -9.40
C PHE A 157 5.63 11.04 -10.33
N GLU A 158 6.33 11.18 -11.47
CA GLU A 158 6.52 10.09 -12.45
C GLU A 158 7.29 8.91 -11.85
N ALA A 159 8.30 9.18 -11.03
CA ALA A 159 9.04 8.11 -10.34
C ALA A 159 8.14 7.24 -9.44
N PHE A 160 7.03 7.80 -8.93
CA PHE A 160 6.01 7.05 -8.21
C PHE A 160 5.10 6.29 -9.17
N THR A 161 4.63 6.91 -10.26
CA THR A 161 3.72 6.25 -11.21
C THR A 161 4.38 5.08 -11.92
N GLU A 162 5.67 5.19 -12.30
CA GLU A 162 6.46 4.11 -12.88
C GLU A 162 6.57 2.89 -11.95
N LYS A 163 6.62 3.13 -10.63
CA LYS A 163 6.75 2.08 -9.61
C LYS A 163 5.41 1.70 -8.99
N PHE A 164 4.31 2.33 -9.39
CA PHE A 164 3.01 2.17 -8.75
C PHE A 164 2.56 0.70 -8.75
N ASP A 165 2.67 0.03 -9.89
CA ASP A 165 2.33 -1.39 -10.01
C ASP A 165 3.15 -2.26 -9.06
N GLN A 166 4.45 -1.98 -8.93
CA GLN A 166 5.33 -2.73 -8.02
C GLN A 166 4.94 -2.48 -6.56
N ILE A 167 4.65 -1.24 -6.18
CA ILE A 167 4.22 -0.86 -4.83
C ILE A 167 2.89 -1.55 -4.49
N PHE A 168 1.93 -1.52 -5.43
CA PHE A 168 0.62 -2.15 -5.28
C PHE A 168 0.76 -3.66 -5.04
N VAL A 169 1.52 -4.36 -5.89
CA VAL A 169 1.80 -5.81 -5.75
C VAL A 169 2.47 -6.10 -4.42
N ASN A 170 3.51 -5.35 -4.05
CA ASN A 170 4.23 -5.57 -2.78
C ASN A 170 3.30 -5.40 -1.58
N ARG A 171 2.43 -4.38 -1.59
CA ARG A 171 1.49 -4.11 -0.50
C ARG A 171 0.40 -5.18 -0.41
N ARG A 172 -0.11 -5.65 -1.55
CA ARG A 172 -1.04 -6.78 -1.63
C ARG A 172 -0.40 -8.04 -1.03
N CYS A 173 0.82 -8.38 -1.43
CA CYS A 173 1.57 -9.52 -0.90
C CYS A 173 1.76 -9.42 0.62
N ALA A 174 2.13 -8.23 1.12
CA ALA A 174 2.29 -8.00 2.56
C ALA A 174 0.98 -8.24 3.34
N LYS A 175 -0.17 -7.77 2.82
CA LYS A 175 -1.46 -8.03 3.46
C LYS A 175 -1.86 -9.51 3.44
N ILE A 176 -1.58 -10.22 2.35
CA ILE A 176 -1.81 -11.67 2.26
C ILE A 176 -1.02 -12.39 3.36
N ILE A 177 0.26 -12.04 3.56
CA ILE A 177 1.09 -12.63 4.63
C ILE A 177 0.54 -12.31 6.02
N VAL A 178 0.06 -11.09 6.26
CA VAL A 178 -0.57 -10.73 7.55
C VAL A 178 -1.84 -11.54 7.76
N ALA A 179 -2.71 -11.66 6.76
CA ALA A 179 -3.92 -12.47 6.84
C ALA A 179 -3.59 -13.96 7.09
N ALA A 180 -2.59 -14.51 6.40
CA ALA A 180 -2.13 -15.87 6.61
C ALA A 180 -1.67 -16.10 8.05
N ARG A 181 -0.87 -15.18 8.62
CA ARG A 181 -0.47 -15.25 10.02
C ARG A 181 -1.66 -15.21 10.96
N ASN A 182 -2.62 -14.30 10.73
CA ASN A 182 -3.80 -14.21 11.56
C ASN A 182 -4.60 -15.51 11.56
N HIS A 183 -4.71 -16.20 10.42
CA HIS A 183 -5.35 -17.51 10.34
C HIS A 183 -4.52 -18.60 11.06
N ILE A 184 -3.22 -18.64 10.86
CA ILE A 184 -2.32 -19.61 11.51
C ILE A 184 -2.40 -19.49 13.04
N TYR A 185 -2.49 -18.28 13.59
CA TYR A 185 -2.53 -18.03 15.02
C TYR A 185 -3.94 -17.92 15.61
N ASP A 186 -4.99 -18.20 14.83
CA ASP A 186 -6.35 -18.24 15.33
C ASP A 186 -6.61 -19.59 16.04
N HIS A 187 -7.06 -19.52 17.29
CA HIS A 187 -7.34 -20.68 18.14
C HIS A 187 -8.85 -21.02 18.17
N SER A 188 -9.61 -20.58 17.17
CA SER A 188 -11.04 -20.88 17.06
C SER A 188 -11.30 -22.40 16.97
N VAL A 189 -12.29 -22.87 17.73
CA VAL A 189 -12.70 -24.29 17.81
C VAL A 189 -13.68 -24.65 16.68
N ASP A 190 -14.12 -23.68 15.90
CA ASP A 190 -15.06 -23.88 14.81
C ASP A 190 -14.44 -24.79 13.74
N THR A 191 -15.14 -25.88 13.42
CA THR A 191 -14.70 -26.84 12.38
C THR A 191 -15.62 -26.84 11.17
N VAL A 192 -15.05 -27.11 10.01
CA VAL A 192 -15.76 -27.32 8.75
C VAL A 192 -15.44 -28.72 8.21
N GLU A 193 -16.42 -29.36 7.57
CA GLU A 193 -16.24 -30.65 6.89
C GLU A 193 -15.69 -30.42 5.48
N VAL A 194 -14.60 -31.11 5.14
CA VAL A 194 -13.94 -31.06 3.83
C VAL A 194 -13.68 -32.47 3.32
N GLY A 195 -13.39 -32.61 2.02
CA GLY A 195 -13.13 -33.90 1.36
C GLY A 195 -14.32 -34.43 0.56
N THR A 196 -14.08 -35.46 -0.25
CA THR A 196 -15.08 -36.03 -1.16
C THR A 196 -15.85 -37.15 -0.47
N SER A 197 -17.18 -37.23 -0.68
CA SER A 197 -17.99 -38.36 -0.19
C SER A 197 -17.62 -39.67 -0.90
N GLU A 198 -17.45 -40.74 -0.14
CA GLU A 198 -17.06 -42.11 -0.53
C GLU A 198 -18.03 -42.86 -1.47
N ASN A 199 -18.94 -42.18 -2.18
CA ASN A 199 -19.93 -42.87 -3.01
C ASN A 199 -19.47 -43.25 -4.43
N ASP A 200 -18.22 -42.94 -4.80
CA ASP A 200 -17.60 -43.49 -6.01
C ASP A 200 -16.55 -44.53 -5.64
N GLY A 201 -17.05 -45.73 -5.32
CA GLY A 201 -16.37 -46.99 -4.95
C GLY A 201 -14.84 -47.03 -4.91
N ASP A 202 -14.31 -47.58 -3.82
CA ASP A 202 -12.92 -48.00 -3.66
C ASP A 202 -12.41 -48.63 -4.97
N GLY A 203 -11.57 -47.88 -5.69
CA GLY A 203 -10.94 -48.41 -6.88
C GLY A 203 -9.98 -49.50 -6.46
N SER A 204 -10.05 -50.68 -7.09
CA SER A 204 -9.04 -51.74 -6.90
C SER A 204 -7.63 -51.13 -7.04
N PRO A 205 -6.60 -51.60 -6.29
CA PRO A 205 -5.21 -51.14 -6.44
C PRO A 205 -4.73 -51.08 -7.90
N GLU A 206 -5.27 -51.95 -8.76
CA GLU A 206 -5.01 -52.01 -10.20
C GLU A 206 -5.59 -50.82 -10.97
N GLN A 207 -6.75 -50.29 -10.56
CA GLN A 207 -7.39 -49.11 -11.14
C GLN A 207 -6.63 -47.83 -10.77
N LEU A 208 -6.20 -47.71 -9.52
CA LEU A 208 -5.38 -46.59 -9.03
C LEU A 208 -4.01 -46.55 -9.72
N MET A 209 -3.40 -47.72 -9.93
CA MET A 209 -2.11 -47.83 -10.65
C MET A 209 -2.25 -47.47 -12.14
N LYS A 210 -3.40 -47.76 -12.75
CA LYS A 210 -3.71 -47.39 -14.13
C LYS A 210 -3.96 -45.88 -14.29
N GLU A 211 -4.63 -45.23 -13.34
CA GLU A 211 -4.80 -43.76 -13.30
C GLU A 211 -3.45 -43.05 -13.14
N LEU A 212 -2.60 -43.53 -12.24
CA LEU A 212 -1.22 -43.04 -12.06
C LEU A 212 -0.38 -43.20 -13.34
N SER A 213 -0.50 -44.32 -14.03
CA SER A 213 0.26 -44.59 -15.28
C SER A 213 -0.21 -43.74 -16.46
N LEU A 214 -1.43 -43.21 -16.44
CA LEU A 214 -1.93 -42.28 -17.46
C LEU A 214 -1.38 -40.86 -17.27
N THR A 215 -0.98 -40.49 -16.04
CA THR A 215 -0.37 -39.17 -15.77
C THR A 215 1.06 -39.02 -16.32
N SER A 216 1.75 -40.12 -16.67
CA SER A 216 3.05 -40.05 -17.36
C SER A 216 2.95 -39.72 -18.85
N GLN A 217 1.74 -39.57 -19.41
CA GLN A 217 1.48 -39.15 -20.79
C GLN A 217 0.74 -37.80 -20.87
N ILE A 218 0.84 -36.96 -19.84
CA ILE A 218 0.33 -35.59 -19.90
C ILE A 218 1.20 -34.80 -20.89
N ARG A 219 0.76 -34.77 -22.15
CA ARG A 219 1.14 -33.74 -23.12
C ARG A 219 0.71 -32.38 -22.57
N ASP A 220 1.50 -31.37 -22.92
CA ASP A 220 1.44 -29.93 -22.57
C ASP A 220 0.09 -29.18 -22.70
N ASP A 221 -1.04 -29.86 -22.87
CA ASP A 221 -2.34 -29.21 -22.92
C ASP A 221 -2.91 -29.07 -21.51
N ALA A 222 -2.99 -27.81 -21.05
CA ALA A 222 -3.51 -27.36 -19.77
C ALA A 222 -4.71 -28.19 -19.29
N LEU A 223 -4.53 -28.90 -18.18
CA LEU A 223 -5.61 -29.56 -17.48
C LEU A 223 -6.68 -28.52 -17.14
N PRO A 224 -7.94 -28.69 -17.60
CA PRO A 224 -9.01 -27.81 -17.16
C PRO A 224 -9.15 -27.94 -15.64
N MET A 225 -9.26 -26.80 -14.96
CA MET A 225 -9.35 -26.65 -13.49
C MET A 225 -10.47 -27.48 -12.83
N ASN A 226 -11.35 -28.08 -13.65
CA ASN A 226 -12.49 -28.91 -13.25
C ASN A 226 -12.31 -30.41 -13.56
N SER A 227 -11.11 -30.87 -13.95
CA SER A 227 -10.84 -32.30 -14.09
C SER A 227 -10.59 -32.91 -12.72
N HIS A 228 -11.40 -33.90 -12.35
CA HIS A 228 -11.30 -34.60 -11.07
C HIS A 228 -9.86 -35.06 -10.83
N LEU A 229 -9.26 -34.65 -9.70
CA LEU A 229 -7.98 -35.20 -9.27
C LEU A 229 -8.10 -36.72 -9.18
N PRO A 230 -7.04 -37.48 -9.56
CA PRO A 230 -7.02 -38.93 -9.37
C PRO A 230 -7.41 -39.29 -7.94
N LYS A 231 -8.13 -40.41 -7.74
CA LYS A 231 -8.73 -40.76 -6.44
C LYS A 231 -7.73 -40.77 -5.28
N ILE A 232 -6.48 -41.16 -5.55
CA ILE A 232 -5.37 -41.16 -4.57
C ILE A 232 -5.00 -39.77 -4.01
N PHE A 233 -5.33 -38.70 -4.72
CA PHE A 233 -5.07 -37.32 -4.31
C PHE A 233 -6.31 -36.65 -3.71
N GLN A 234 -7.43 -37.38 -3.61
CA GLN A 234 -8.63 -36.90 -2.95
C GLN A 234 -8.56 -37.25 -1.46
N PHE A 235 -8.81 -36.26 -0.61
CA PHE A 235 -8.89 -36.48 0.82
C PHE A 235 -10.26 -37.07 1.20
N SER A 236 -10.24 -38.07 2.07
CA SER A 236 -11.45 -38.58 2.73
C SER A 236 -12.12 -37.47 3.53
N LYS A 237 -13.43 -37.61 3.77
CA LYS A 237 -14.17 -36.66 4.60
C LYS A 237 -13.53 -36.49 5.97
N CYS A 238 -13.17 -35.26 6.31
CA CYS A 238 -12.61 -34.93 7.62
C CYS A 238 -13.07 -33.55 8.08
N LYS A 239 -12.95 -33.30 9.38
CA LYS A 239 -13.22 -31.99 9.97
C LYS A 239 -11.92 -31.27 10.24
N ILE A 240 -11.77 -30.07 9.68
CA ILE A 240 -10.64 -29.19 9.92
C ILE A 240 -11.12 -27.89 10.57
N SER A 241 -10.24 -27.14 11.22
CA SER A 241 -10.63 -25.84 11.75
C SER A 241 -10.96 -24.86 10.62
N ASN A 242 -11.96 -24.01 10.86
CA ASN A 242 -12.40 -22.98 9.93
C ASN A 242 -11.26 -22.01 9.59
N SER A 243 -10.36 -21.74 10.52
CA SER A 243 -9.19 -20.90 10.26
C SER A 243 -8.24 -21.51 9.23
N ILE A 244 -7.99 -22.83 9.31
CA ILE A 244 -7.15 -23.53 8.34
C ILE A 244 -7.84 -23.64 6.97
N TYR A 245 -9.17 -23.80 6.95
CA TYR A 245 -9.93 -23.72 5.72
C TYR A 245 -9.73 -22.36 5.02
N LYS A 246 -9.90 -21.25 5.76
CA LYS A 246 -9.67 -19.89 5.23
C LYS A 246 -8.23 -19.65 4.80
N LEU A 247 -7.25 -20.24 5.49
CA LEU A 247 -5.85 -20.21 5.07
C LEU A 247 -5.65 -20.91 3.72
N GLY A 248 -6.33 -22.05 3.51
CA GLY A 248 -6.35 -22.78 2.24
C GLY A 248 -6.98 -21.96 1.11
N GLU A 249 -8.14 -21.34 1.36
CA GLU A 249 -8.76 -20.41 0.41
C GLU A 249 -7.83 -19.25 0.06
N LEU A 250 -7.16 -18.65 1.06
CA LEU A 250 -6.19 -17.58 0.83
C LEU A 250 -5.02 -18.03 -0.05
N PHE A 251 -4.51 -19.25 0.15
CA PHE A 251 -3.48 -19.83 -0.69
C PHE A 251 -3.96 -20.03 -2.14
N ILE A 252 -5.12 -20.65 -2.35
CA ILE A 252 -5.70 -20.90 -3.67
C ILE A 252 -5.93 -19.57 -4.40
N ASN A 253 -6.61 -18.62 -3.75
CA ASN A 253 -6.88 -17.30 -4.32
C ASN A 253 -5.58 -16.54 -4.68
N THR A 254 -4.50 -16.72 -3.90
CA THR A 254 -3.20 -16.10 -4.21
C THR A 254 -2.53 -16.77 -5.40
N MET A 255 -2.64 -18.10 -5.54
CA MET A 255 -2.14 -18.86 -6.69
C MET A 255 -2.90 -18.51 -7.97
N GLU A 256 -4.24 -18.44 -7.91
CA GLU A 256 -5.08 -18.01 -9.02
C GLU A 256 -4.72 -16.58 -9.45
N ALA A 257 -4.58 -15.66 -8.49
CA ALA A 257 -4.15 -14.30 -8.77
C ALA A 257 -2.75 -14.24 -9.41
N ALA A 258 -1.83 -15.12 -9.03
CA ALA A 258 -0.52 -15.22 -9.67
C ALA A 258 -0.64 -15.72 -11.12
N SER A 259 -1.53 -16.67 -11.39
CA SER A 259 -1.76 -17.24 -12.73
C SER A 259 -2.44 -16.27 -13.70
N LEU A 260 -3.28 -15.38 -13.18
CA LEU A 260 -4.01 -14.37 -13.95
C LEU A 260 -3.24 -13.05 -14.10
N ALA A 261 -2.06 -12.93 -13.47
CA ALA A 261 -1.30 -11.69 -13.50
C ALA A 261 -0.67 -11.45 -14.88
N GLU A 262 -0.89 -10.26 -15.44
CA GLU A 262 -0.37 -9.89 -16.77
C GLU A 262 1.14 -9.59 -16.76
N GLN A 263 1.68 -9.18 -15.61
CA GLN A 263 3.10 -8.80 -15.46
C GLN A 263 3.90 -9.91 -14.76
N ASP A 264 5.02 -10.31 -15.33
CA ASP A 264 5.94 -11.33 -14.78
C ASP A 264 6.36 -11.04 -13.34
N PHE A 265 6.64 -9.77 -13.03
CA PHE A 265 6.98 -9.35 -11.67
C PHE A 265 5.84 -9.65 -10.69
N ALA A 266 4.60 -9.33 -11.07
CA ALA A 266 3.43 -9.56 -10.25
C ALA A 266 3.18 -11.06 -10.05
N ALA A 267 3.22 -11.84 -11.15
CA ALA A 267 3.09 -13.29 -11.13
C ALA A 267 4.12 -13.94 -10.19
N GLY A 268 5.40 -13.61 -10.37
CA GLY A 268 6.49 -14.16 -9.56
C GLY A 268 6.39 -13.79 -8.08
N LYS A 269 6.00 -12.54 -7.77
CA LYS A 269 5.80 -12.08 -6.39
C LYS A 269 4.62 -12.77 -5.70
N LEU A 270 3.49 -12.90 -6.38
CA LEU A 270 2.30 -13.57 -5.84
C LEU A 270 2.55 -15.07 -5.64
N LEU A 271 3.20 -15.74 -6.61
CA LEU A 271 3.58 -17.15 -6.48
C LEU A 271 4.54 -17.37 -5.29
N THR A 272 5.55 -16.52 -5.15
CA THR A 272 6.46 -16.55 -3.99
C THR A 272 5.69 -16.33 -2.68
N THR A 273 4.70 -15.45 -2.69
CA THR A 273 3.84 -15.16 -1.53
C THR A 273 2.98 -16.37 -1.17
N ALA A 274 2.35 -17.03 -2.14
CA ALA A 274 1.59 -18.27 -1.92
C ALA A 274 2.47 -19.37 -1.31
N HIS A 275 3.67 -19.56 -1.84
CA HIS A 275 4.63 -20.50 -1.28
C HIS A 275 5.02 -20.15 0.18
N ASN A 276 5.17 -18.87 0.48
CA ASN A 276 5.45 -18.41 1.84
C ASN A 276 4.29 -18.66 2.81
N ILE A 277 3.03 -18.67 2.36
CA ILE A 277 1.87 -19.04 3.21
C ILE A 277 2.07 -20.46 3.76
N ILE A 278 2.37 -21.43 2.88
CA ILE A 278 2.58 -22.83 3.27
C ILE A 278 3.79 -22.98 4.18
N LYS A 279 4.90 -22.31 3.86
CA LYS A 279 6.09 -22.32 4.73
C LYS A 279 5.80 -21.78 6.13
N LEU A 280 5.08 -20.67 6.23
CA LEU A 280 4.69 -20.09 7.52
C LEU A 280 3.83 -21.05 8.32
N TYR A 281 2.86 -21.72 7.67
CA TYR A 281 2.05 -22.74 8.32
C TYR A 281 2.91 -23.88 8.85
N LEU A 282 3.76 -24.49 8.02
CA LEU A 282 4.61 -25.61 8.44
C LEU A 282 5.52 -25.26 9.63
N MET A 283 6.08 -24.05 9.63
CA MET A 283 6.94 -23.57 10.74
C MET A 283 6.18 -23.29 12.04
N ALA A 284 4.90 -22.93 11.96
CA ALA A 284 4.08 -22.57 13.11
C ALA A 284 3.26 -23.74 13.65
N ALA A 285 2.75 -24.59 12.76
CA ALA A 285 1.95 -25.77 13.06
C ALA A 285 2.70 -26.74 13.97
N GLU A 286 4.00 -26.95 13.74
CA GLU A 286 4.82 -27.80 14.61
C GLU A 286 4.85 -27.29 16.05
N LYS A 287 4.95 -25.97 16.26
CA LYS A 287 4.96 -25.36 17.60
C LYS A 287 3.59 -25.39 18.26
N GLN A 288 2.52 -25.14 17.51
CA GLN A 288 1.17 -25.09 18.04
C GLN A 288 0.61 -26.48 18.34
N HIS A 289 0.90 -27.46 17.48
CA HIS A 289 0.42 -28.82 17.65
C HIS A 289 1.38 -29.67 18.50
N HIS A 290 2.57 -29.19 18.88
CA HIS A 290 3.44 -29.93 19.79
C HIS A 290 2.70 -30.30 21.07
N GLU A 291 2.04 -29.34 21.72
CA GLU A 291 1.32 -29.59 22.97
C GLU A 291 0.11 -30.51 22.76
N THR A 292 -0.62 -30.36 21.65
CA THR A 292 -1.79 -31.20 21.32
C THR A 292 -1.38 -32.62 20.94
N ILE A 293 -0.36 -32.82 20.10
CA ILE A 293 0.15 -34.12 19.66
C ILE A 293 0.77 -34.87 20.83
N THR A 294 1.49 -34.18 21.72
CA THR A 294 2.08 -34.81 22.92
C THR A 294 1.02 -35.20 23.95
N SER A 295 -0.19 -34.62 23.88
CA SER A 295 -1.33 -34.97 24.72
C SER A 295 -2.17 -36.14 24.19
N ILE A 296 -1.97 -36.57 22.93
CA ILE A 296 -2.64 -37.75 22.40
C ILE A 296 -1.99 -38.97 23.07
N PRO A 297 -2.74 -39.77 23.85
CA PRO A 297 -2.19 -40.99 24.41
C PRO A 297 -1.79 -41.90 23.26
N ILE A 298 -0.54 -42.39 23.29
CA ILE A 298 -0.09 -43.45 22.40
C ILE A 298 -0.91 -44.69 22.82
N GLY A 299 -2.00 -44.95 22.11
CA GLY A 299 -2.85 -46.12 22.31
C GLY A 299 -2.04 -47.38 22.03
N LEU A 300 -1.66 -48.07 23.11
CA LEU A 300 -1.31 -49.49 23.16
C LEU A 300 -2.57 -50.34 23.10
#